data_AF-A0AAW1X3W9-F1
#
_entry.id   AF-A0AAW1X3W9-F1
#
_cell.length_a   1.000
_cell.length_b   1.000
_cell.length_c   1.000
_cell.angle_alpha   90.00
_cell.angle_beta   90.00
_cell.angle_gamma   90.00
#
_symmetry.space_group_name_H-M   'P 1'
#
loop_
_entity.id
_entity.type
_entity.pdbx_description
1 polymer ?
#
loop_
_entity_poly.entity_id
_entity_poly.type
_entity_poly.pdbx_seq_one_letter_code
_entity_poly.pdbx_strand_id
1 'polypeptide(L)'
;MVTPHDPISLGVIYDDKGKQGLCNLAGRMMLKFYSDVSASTDNHWSTSSEYSEFGEMQSMVRVNTVDPGIPMGTIFSAVSSLWWPASPNEIFELLQNY
;
A
#
# COMPACT_ATOMS: atom_id res chain seq x y z
N MET A 1 -4.91 43.45 -14.75
CA MET A 1 -5.83 43.08 -13.65
C MET A 1 -5.72 41.58 -13.45
N VAL A 2 -5.01 41.13 -12.42
CA VAL A 2 -4.91 39.72 -12.02
C VAL A 2 -5.84 39.57 -10.82
N THR A 3 -6.87 38.75 -10.95
CA THR A 3 -7.71 38.33 -9.82
C THR A 3 -6.88 37.41 -8.92
N PRO A 4 -6.98 37.53 -7.58
CA PRO A 4 -6.31 36.59 -6.69
C PRO A 4 -6.89 35.20 -6.96
N HIS A 5 -6.04 34.26 -7.39
CA HIS A 5 -6.41 32.85 -7.51
C HIS A 5 -6.63 32.32 -6.10
N ASP A 6 -7.84 31.81 -5.85
CA ASP A 6 -8.22 31.23 -4.56
C ASP A 6 -7.18 30.19 -4.11
N PRO A 7 -6.74 30.20 -2.84
CA PRO A 7 -5.92 29.14 -2.31
C PRO A 7 -6.78 27.87 -2.31
N ILE A 8 -6.43 26.95 -3.20
CA ILE A 8 -7.08 25.66 -3.44
C ILE A 8 -7.54 25.02 -2.12
N SER A 9 -8.86 24.98 -1.90
CA SER A 9 -9.67 24.01 -1.16
C SER A 9 -9.11 23.27 0.08
N LEU A 10 -8.19 23.86 0.86
CA LEU A 10 -7.80 23.28 2.14
C LEU A 10 -8.98 23.27 3.13
N GLY A 11 -9.86 24.27 3.06
CA GLY A 11 -11.05 24.37 3.91
C GLY A 11 -12.07 23.25 3.74
N VAL A 12 -12.14 22.63 2.55
CA VAL A 12 -13.03 21.48 2.29
C VAL A 12 -12.50 20.20 2.94
N ILE A 13 -11.19 20.07 3.07
CA ILE A 13 -10.52 18.92 3.71
C ILE A 13 -10.63 18.98 5.23
N TYR A 14 -10.62 20.19 5.83
CA TYR A 14 -10.72 20.35 7.29
C TYR A 14 -12.16 20.35 7.84
N ASP A 15 -13.19 20.42 6.99
CA ASP A 15 -14.58 20.19 7.40
C ASP A 15 -14.79 18.72 7.80
N ASP A 16 -15.69 18.47 8.75
CA ASP A 16 -15.93 17.13 9.29
C ASP A 16 -16.32 16.12 8.20
N LYS A 17 -17.09 16.55 7.19
CA LYS A 17 -17.45 15.72 6.04
C LYS A 17 -16.25 15.44 5.12
N GLY A 18 -15.36 16.42 4.96
CA GLY A 18 -14.12 16.26 4.20
C GLY A 18 -13.19 15.23 4.83
N LYS A 19 -12.99 15.33 6.14
CA LYS A 19 -12.23 14.36 6.95
C LYS A 19 -12.85 12.96 6.84
N GLN A 20 -14.17 12.84 6.98
CA GLN A 20 -14.86 11.55 6.84
C GLN A 20 -14.69 10.96 5.43
N GLY A 21 -14.79 11.80 4.39
CA GLY A 21 -14.57 11.39 3.00
C GLY A 21 -13.16 10.85 2.78
N LEU A 22 -12.14 11.53 3.32
CA LEU A 22 -10.74 11.09 3.27
C LEU A 22 -10.50 9.81 4.06
N CYS A 23 -11.04 9.68 5.27
CA CYS A 23 -10.93 8.45 6.06
C CYS A 23 -11.58 7.27 5.33
N ASN A 24 -12.77 7.45 4.76
CA ASN A 24 -13.44 6.42 3.97
C ASN A 24 -12.65 6.05 2.70
N LEU A 25 -12.02 7.03 2.06
CA LEU A 25 -11.14 6.79 0.91
C LEU A 25 -9.90 5.97 1.31
N ALA A 26 -9.19 6.41 2.35
CA ALA A 26 -8.02 5.71 2.88
C ALA A 26 -8.37 4.27 3.29
N GLY A 27 -9.51 4.06 3.96
CA GLY A 27 -10.00 2.75 4.34
C GLY A 27 -10.22 1.82 3.12
N ARG A 28 -10.87 2.32 2.05
CA ARG A 28 -11.04 1.54 0.82
C ARG A 28 -9.71 1.20 0.13
N MET A 29 -8.76 2.14 0.13
CA MET A 29 -7.43 1.91 -0.45
C MET A 29 -6.66 0.84 0.34
N MET A 30 -6.68 0.92 1.67
CA MET A 30 -6.03 -0.04 2.55
C MET A 30 -6.64 -1.43 2.41
N LEU A 31 -7.97 -1.54 2.35
CA LEU A 31 -8.65 -2.83 2.13
C LEU A 31 -8.29 -3.44 0.78
N LYS A 32 -8.23 -2.63 -0.29
CA LYS A 32 -7.82 -3.12 -1.61
C LYS A 32 -6.39 -3.62 -1.61
N PHE A 33 -5.47 -2.86 -1.04
CA PHE A 33 -4.06 -3.26 -0.90
C PHE A 33 -3.93 -4.56 -0.11
N TYR A 34 -4.60 -4.65 1.05
CA TYR A 34 -4.60 -5.86 1.86
C TYR A 34 -5.09 -7.06 1.07
N SER A 35 -6.26 -6.96 0.41
CA SER A 35 -6.80 -8.04 -0.42
C SER A 35 -5.85 -8.44 -1.55
N ASP A 36 -5.16 -7.48 -2.17
CA ASP A 36 -4.20 -7.76 -3.25
C ASP A 36 -2.93 -8.46 -2.76
N VAL A 37 -2.47 -8.15 -1.55
CA VAL A 37 -1.31 -8.80 -0.93
C VAL A 37 -1.71 -10.14 -0.28
N SER A 38 -2.91 -10.24 0.30
CA SER A 38 -3.41 -11.39 1.05
C SER A 38 -4.08 -12.46 0.19
N ALA A 39 -4.58 -12.13 -1.00
CA ALA A 39 -4.99 -13.12 -2.01
C ALA A 39 -3.80 -13.95 -2.55
N SER A 40 -2.66 -13.90 -1.86
CA SER A 40 -1.43 -14.62 -2.12
C SER A 40 -1.59 -16.13 -2.22
N THR A 41 -2.62 -16.72 -1.63
CA THR A 41 -2.91 -18.15 -1.78
C THR A 41 -3.39 -18.57 -3.17
N ASP A 42 -4.02 -17.66 -3.94
CA ASP A 42 -4.51 -17.94 -5.31
C ASP A 42 -3.59 -17.36 -6.41
N ASN A 43 -2.56 -16.58 -6.04
CA ASN A 43 -1.61 -15.98 -6.96
C ASN A 43 -0.27 -16.73 -6.95
N HIS A 44 0.35 -16.91 -8.12
CA HIS A 44 1.63 -17.61 -8.24
C HIS A 44 2.79 -16.71 -7.75
N TRP A 45 3.08 -16.75 -6.45
CA TRP A 45 4.27 -16.11 -5.89
C TRP A 45 5.53 -16.88 -6.30
N SER A 46 6.52 -16.15 -6.81
CA SER A 46 7.85 -16.69 -7.05
C SER A 46 8.70 -16.44 -5.81
N THR A 47 8.94 -17.47 -5.01
CA THR A 47 9.92 -17.43 -3.91
C THR A 47 11.32 -17.43 -4.49
N SER A 48 12.09 -16.39 -4.17
CA SER A 48 13.54 -16.38 -4.37
C SER A 48 14.20 -16.65 -3.02
N SER A 49 14.61 -17.90 -2.78
CA SER A 49 15.44 -18.28 -1.62
C SER A 49 16.94 -17.95 -1.83
N GLU A 50 17.27 -17.25 -2.92
CA GLU A 50 18.64 -16.94 -3.33
C GLU A 50 19.32 -15.93 -2.38
N TYR A 51 18.54 -15.25 -1.54
CA TYR A 51 18.99 -14.36 -0.47
C TYR A 51 18.35 -14.76 0.87
N SER A 52 19.02 -15.61 1.66
CA SER A 52 19.39 -15.30 3.06
C SER A 52 19.27 -16.46 4.06
N GLU A 53 20.15 -16.37 5.07
CA GLU A 53 20.18 -17.18 6.28
C GLU A 53 19.14 -16.73 7.33
N PHE A 54 18.40 -15.62 7.09
CA PHE A 54 17.54 -14.95 8.10
C PHE A 54 16.15 -14.51 7.60
N GLY A 55 15.78 -14.82 6.36
CA GLY A 55 14.55 -14.36 5.75
C GLY A 55 14.30 -14.88 4.33
N GLU A 56 13.06 -14.71 3.88
CA GLU A 56 12.57 -15.14 2.58
C GLU A 56 12.00 -13.94 1.82
N MET A 57 12.38 -13.78 0.56
CA MET A 57 11.78 -12.80 -0.34
C MET A 57 10.91 -13.51 -1.37
N GLN A 58 9.67 -13.06 -1.50
CA GLN A 58 8.71 -13.53 -2.49
C GLN A 58 8.29 -12.37 -3.38
N SER A 59 8.17 -12.61 -4.68
CA SER A 59 7.77 -11.58 -5.65
C SER A 59 6.67 -12.07 -6.58
N MET A 60 5.86 -11.14 -7.08
CA MET A 60 4.78 -11.40 -8.03
C MET A 60 4.67 -10.29 -9.07
N VAL A 61 4.37 -10.67 -10.31
CA VAL A 61 4.05 -9.76 -11.42
C VAL A 61 2.67 -10.13 -11.93
N ARG A 62 1.71 -9.19 -11.87
CA ARG A 62 0.37 -9.34 -12.43
C ARG A 62 0.14 -8.32 -13.52
N VAL A 63 -0.41 -8.74 -14.65
CA VAL A 63 -0.82 -7.84 -15.72
C VAL A 63 -2.34 -7.68 -15.63
N ASN A 64 -2.81 -6.48 -15.32
CA ASN A 64 -4.24 -6.19 -15.27
C ASN A 64 -4.74 -5.76 -16.66
N THR A 65 -5.44 -6.66 -17.37
CA THR A 65 -5.98 -6.42 -18.72
C THR A 65 -7.51 -6.30 -18.77
N VAL A 66 -8.24 -6.64 -17.70
CA VAL A 66 -9.71 -6.81 -17.78
C VAL A 66 -10.48 -6.15 -16.66
N ASP A 67 -9.89 -5.85 -15.49
CA ASP A 67 -10.69 -5.48 -14.32
C ASP A 67 -10.98 -3.97 -14.24
N PRO A 68 -12.23 -3.52 -14.48
CA PRO A 68 -12.57 -2.11 -14.47
C PRO A 68 -12.50 -1.55 -13.04
N GLY A 69 -11.44 -0.78 -12.76
CA GLY A 69 -11.21 -0.16 -11.44
C GLY A 69 -9.85 -0.46 -10.83
N ILE A 70 -9.06 -1.33 -11.46
CA ILE A 70 -7.61 -1.44 -11.23
C ILE A 70 -6.92 -0.63 -12.34
N PRO A 71 -5.85 0.14 -12.05
CA PRO A 71 -5.10 0.82 -13.09
C PRO A 71 -4.70 -0.17 -14.20
N MET A 72 -4.93 0.17 -15.46
CA MET A 72 -4.46 -0.65 -16.58
C MET A 72 -2.93 -0.66 -16.57
N GLY A 73 -2.32 -1.86 -16.53
CA GLY A 73 -0.87 -1.98 -16.51
C GLY A 73 -0.33 -3.18 -15.72
N THR A 74 0.99 -3.22 -15.58
CA THR A 74 1.71 -4.24 -14.82
C THR A 74 1.81 -3.83 -13.36
N ILE A 75 1.33 -4.67 -12.46
CA ILE A 75 1.50 -4.55 -11.01
C ILE A 75 2.65 -5.47 -10.61
N PHE A 76 3.72 -4.89 -10.08
CA PHE A 76 4.79 -5.62 -9.40
C PHE A 76 4.56 -5.52 -7.90
N SER A 77 4.50 -6.66 -7.21
CA SER A 77 4.43 -6.69 -5.75
C SER A 77 5.51 -7.62 -5.23
N ALA A 78 6.16 -7.20 -4.15
CA ALA A 78 7.21 -7.94 -3.48
C ALA A 78 6.92 -7.94 -1.98
N VAL A 79 7.07 -9.10 -1.37
CA VAL A 79 6.89 -9.31 0.07
C VAL A 79 8.18 -9.94 0.58
N SER A 80 8.70 -9.40 1.67
CA SER A 80 9.84 -9.97 2.39
C SER A 80 9.38 -10.38 3.77
N SER A 81 9.69 -11.60 4.17
CA SER A 81 9.44 -12.14 5.50
C SER A 81 10.77 -12.39 6.19
N LEU A 82 11.00 -11.69 7.30
CA LEU A 82 12.23 -11.76 8.09
C LEU A 82 11.88 -12.18 9.51
N TRP A 83 12.65 -13.10 10.08
CA TRP A 83 12.53 -13.44 11.50
C TRP A 83 13.45 -12.52 12.30
N TRP A 84 12.88 -11.66 13.15
CA TRP A 84 13.64 -10.67 13.91
C TRP A 84 13.45 -10.84 15.43
N PRO A 85 14.54 -10.93 16.23
CA PRO A 85 14.46 -11.07 17.68
C PRO A 85 14.37 -9.70 18.37
N ALA A 86 13.29 -8.95 18.12
CA ALA A 86 13.00 -7.70 18.83
C ALA A 86 11.51 -7.62 19.19
N SER A 87 11.17 -6.72 20.11
CA SER A 87 9.78 -6.50 20.45
C SER A 87 9.03 -5.83 19.30
N PRO A 88 7.71 -6.07 19.14
CA PRO A 88 6.91 -5.43 18.09
C PRO A 88 6.97 -3.89 18.12
N ASN A 89 7.18 -3.29 19.29
CA ASN A 89 7.29 -1.83 19.43
C ASN A 89 8.58 -1.30 18.78
N GLU A 90 9.71 -1.96 19.01
CA GLU A 90 11.00 -1.57 18.39
C GLU A 90 10.95 -1.72 16.86
N ILE A 91 10.29 -2.77 16.37
CA ILE A 91 10.09 -2.99 14.93
C ILE A 91 9.19 -1.89 14.35
N PHE A 92 8.11 -1.55 15.04
CA PHE A 92 7.18 -0.52 14.57
C PHE A 92 7.81 0.87 14.58
N GLU A 93 8.56 1.21 15.62
CA GLU A 93 9.34 2.46 15.67
C GLU A 93 10.36 2.54 14.52
N LEU A 94 11.00 1.44 14.16
CA LEU A 94 11.90 1.38 13.00
C LEU A 94 11.15 1.66 11.69
N LEU A 95 9.96 1.08 11.49
CA LEU A 95 9.16 1.29 10.28
C LEU A 95 8.54 2.69 10.18
N GLN A 96 8.26 3.34 11.31
CA GLN A 96 7.71 4.69 11.33
C GLN A 96 8.75 5.78 11.06
N ASN A 97 10.02 5.53 11.37
CA ASN A 97 11.10 6.51 11.31
C ASN A 97 11.95 6.45 10.02
N TYR A 98 11.45 5.81 8.97
CA TYR A 98 12.13 5.66 7.68
C TYR A 98 11.37 6.38 6.54
#